data_AF-A0A3A8AIQ8-F1
#
_entry.id   AF-A0A3A8AIQ8-F1
#
_cell.length_a   1.000
_cell.length_b   1.000
_cell.length_c   1.000
_cell.angle_alpha   90.00
_cell.angle_beta   90.00
_cell.angle_gamma   90.00
#
_symmetry.space_group_name_H-M   'P 1'
#
loop_
_entity.id
_entity.type
_entity.pdbx_description
1 polymer ?
#
loop_
_entity_poly.entity_id
_entity_poly.type
_entity_poly.pdbx_seq_one_letter_code
_entity_poly.pdbx_strand_id
1 'polypeptide(L)'
;MADRIIVYWRDIPAQVIVKKRRDAAKRELPLRFTEAIDMCAMRVGARDSDAYLAEWRKGDPEKVSDDLEAEADKAARTLEDDYTPERLKALIKAEGFETDNAA
;
A
#
# COMPACT_ATOMS: atom_id res chain seq x y z
N MET A 1 20.80 -8.65 4.74
CA MET A 1 19.34 -8.67 4.57
C MET A 1 18.85 -7.26 4.40
N ALA A 2 18.00 -7.06 3.39
CA ALA A 2 17.28 -5.81 3.17
C ALA A 2 16.00 -5.79 4.01
N ASP A 3 15.44 -4.60 4.19
CA ASP A 3 14.14 -4.37 4.80
C ASP A 3 13.13 -4.01 3.71
N ARG A 4 12.08 -4.82 3.58
CA ARG A 4 10.90 -4.50 2.78
C ARG A 4 9.91 -3.74 3.64
N ILE A 5 9.45 -2.60 3.15
CA ILE A 5 8.49 -1.72 3.79
C ILE A 5 7.41 -1.44 2.75
N ILE A 6 6.16 -1.67 3.12
CA ILE A 6 5.02 -1.30 2.27
C ILE A 6 4.46 0.01 2.81
N VAL A 7 4.24 0.96 1.92
CA VAL A 7 3.58 2.23 2.20
C VAL A 7 2.10 2.05 1.94
N TYR A 8 1.29 2.41 2.93
CA TYR A 8 -0.16 2.34 2.88
C TYR A 8 -0.74 3.73 3.03
N TRP A 9 -1.88 3.95 2.38
CA TRP A 9 -2.84 4.97 2.78
C TRP A 9 -3.98 4.26 3.49
N ARG A 10 -4.16 4.52 4.79
CA ARG A 10 -4.97 3.66 5.66
C ARG A 10 -4.57 2.18 5.49
N ASP A 11 -5.45 1.32 4.99
CA ASP A 11 -5.16 -0.09 4.74
C ASP A 11 -4.99 -0.43 3.25
N ILE A 12 -4.95 0.57 2.36
CA ILE A 12 -4.71 0.38 0.93
C ILE A 12 -3.21 0.55 0.64
N PRO A 13 -2.51 -0.48 0.13
CA PRO A 13 -1.10 -0.36 -0.21
C PRO A 13 -0.93 0.52 -1.45
N ALA A 14 0.14 1.30 -1.50
CA ALA A 14 0.43 2.23 -2.59
C ALA A 14 1.82 2.03 -3.19
N GLN A 15 2.82 1.71 -2.35
CA GLN A 15 4.20 1.58 -2.78
C GLN A 15 4.94 0.55 -1.94
N VAL A 16 5.83 -0.20 -2.58
CA VAL A 16 6.82 -1.06 -1.92
C VAL A 16 8.17 -0.37 -1.93
N ILE A 17 8.88 -0.42 -0.80
CA ILE A 17 10.24 0.07 -0.63
C ILE A 17 11.09 -1.08 -0.06
N VAL A 18 12.09 -1.54 -0.80
CA VAL A 18 13.08 -2.50 -0.29
C VAL A 18 14.40 -1.77 -0.14
N LYS A 19 14.91 -1.65 1.08
CA LYS A 19 16.14 -0.88 1.37
C LYS A 19 17.19 -1.71 2.09
N LYS A 20 18.45 -1.49 1.75
CA LYS A 20 19.62 -2.08 2.39
C LYS A 20 20.70 -1.02 2.56
N ARG A 21 20.93 -0.59 3.80
CA ARG A 21 21.87 0.51 4.11
C ARG A 21 21.55 1.78 3.29
N ARG A 22 22.36 2.06 2.26
CA ARG A 22 22.24 3.25 1.39
C ARG A 22 21.49 2.97 0.09
N ASP A 23 21.29 1.70 -0.26
CA ASP A 23 20.64 1.27 -1.49
C ASP A 23 19.15 1.07 -1.22
N ALA A 24 18.30 1.46 -2.17
CA ALA A 24 16.85 1.27 -2.07
C ALA A 24 16.24 1.04 -3.46
N ALA A 25 15.43 -0.01 -3.59
CA ALA A 25 14.51 -0.22 -4.70
C ALA A 25 13.11 0.20 -4.27
N LYS A 26 12.38 0.85 -5.17
CA LYS A 26 10.99 1.24 -4.98
C LYS A 26 10.14 0.70 -6.11
N ARG A 27 8.91 0.29 -5.79
CA ARG A 27 7.90 -0.12 -6.76
C ARG A 27 6.57 0.51 -6.41
N GLU A 28 6.09 1.36 -7.31
CA GLU A 28 4.73 1.88 -7.24
C GLU A 28 3.77 0.79 -7.69
N LEU A 29 2.62 0.69 -7.01
CA LEU A 29 1.60 -0.27 -7.38
C LEU A 29 0.80 0.24 -8.60
N PRO A 30 0.10 -0.66 -9.32
CA PRO A 30 -0.71 -0.27 -10.48
C PRO A 30 -1.75 0.80 -10.15
N LEU A 31 -2.16 1.57 -11.16
CA LEU A 31 -3.04 2.74 -11.04
C LEU A 31 -4.32 2.48 -10.22
N ARG A 32 -4.88 1.27 -10.28
CA ARG A 32 -6.08 0.87 -9.52
C ARG A 32 -5.98 1.05 -8.01
N PHE A 33 -4.77 0.97 -7.44
CA PHE A 33 -4.55 1.21 -6.01
C PHE A 33 -4.66 2.70 -5.70
N THR A 34 -4.02 3.55 -6.50
CA THR A 34 -4.12 5.00 -6.40
C THR A 34 -5.57 5.47 -6.61
N GLU A 35 -6.26 4.92 -7.61
CA GLU A 35 -7.69 5.22 -7.84
C GLU A 35 -8.55 4.82 -6.64
N ALA A 36 -8.27 3.67 -6.00
CA ALA A 36 -8.99 3.25 -4.81
C ALA A 36 -8.77 4.22 -3.64
N ILE A 37 -7.53 4.67 -3.43
CA ILE A 37 -7.17 5.68 -2.42
C ILE A 37 -7.91 7.00 -2.70
N ASP A 38 -7.87 7.48 -3.94
CA ASP A 38 -8.56 8.71 -4.35
C ASP A 38 -10.08 8.59 -4.13
N MET A 39 -10.69 7.47 -4.52
CA MET A 39 -12.11 7.23 -4.28
C MET A 39 -12.47 7.22 -2.79
N CYS A 40 -11.61 6.66 -1.93
CA CYS A 40 -11.78 6.71 -0.48
C CYS A 40 -11.69 8.14 0.04
N ALA A 41 -10.64 8.87 -0.35
CA ALA A 41 -10.41 10.25 0.05
C ALA A 41 -11.57 11.18 -0.37
N MET A 42 -12.11 10.97 -1.58
CA MET A 42 -13.31 11.67 -2.06
C MET A 42 -14.54 11.34 -1.21
N ARG A 43 -14.74 10.06 -0.85
CA ARG A 43 -15.89 9.59 -0.06
C ARG A 43 -15.90 10.18 1.35
N VAL A 44 -14.74 10.27 2.01
CA VAL A 44 -14.61 10.85 3.36
C VAL A 44 -14.45 12.38 3.36
N GLY A 45 -14.53 13.01 2.19
CA GLY A 45 -14.37 14.47 2.06
C GLY A 45 -12.95 14.98 2.35
N ALA A 46 -11.94 14.12 2.39
CA ALA A 46 -10.54 14.47 2.66
C ALA A 46 -9.78 14.96 1.42
N ARG A 47 -10.49 15.18 0.30
CA ARG A 47 -9.93 15.40 -1.04
C ARG A 47 -8.92 16.54 -1.15
N ASP A 48 -8.98 17.53 -0.26
CA ASP A 48 -8.12 18.73 -0.26
C ASP A 48 -7.55 19.07 1.12
N SER A 49 -7.44 18.10 2.03
CA SER A 49 -7.07 18.36 3.43
C SER A 49 -5.76 17.69 3.82
N ASP A 50 -5.05 18.30 4.77
CA ASP A 50 -3.92 17.68 5.50
C ASP A 50 -4.28 16.28 6.02
N ALA A 51 -5.56 16.02 6.26
CA ALA A 51 -6.10 14.69 6.57
C ALA A 51 -5.70 13.61 5.54
N TYR A 52 -5.69 13.90 4.23
CA TYR A 52 -5.24 12.91 3.23
C TYR A 52 -3.77 12.52 3.44
N LEU A 53 -2.91 13.51 3.69
CA LEU A 53 -1.48 13.30 3.92
C LEU A 53 -1.19 12.66 5.29
N ALA A 54 -2.04 12.92 6.29
CA ALA A 54 -1.91 12.39 7.64
C ALA A 54 -2.19 10.88 7.74
N GLU A 55 -2.99 10.33 6.83
CA GLU A 55 -3.39 8.90 6.84
C GLU A 55 -2.35 7.99 6.17
N TRP A 56 -1.26 8.56 5.63
CA TRP A 56 -0.15 7.78 5.09
C TRP A 56 0.65 7.14 6.20
N ARG A 57 0.79 5.81 6.14
CA ARG A 57 1.59 5.04 7.09
C ARG A 57 2.56 4.10 6.38
N LYS A 58 3.67 3.81 7.04
CA LYS A 58 4.60 2.76 6.63
C LYS A 58 4.28 1.53 7.45
N GLY A 59 4.11 0.39 6.79
CA GLY A 59 4.01 -0.90 7.46
C GLY A 59 5.32 -1.29 8.12
N ASP A 60 5.25 -2.32 8.95
CA ASP A 60 6.42 -2.84 9.63
C ASP A 60 7.47 -3.37 8.65
N PRO A 61 8.77 -3.10 8.90
CA PRO A 61 9.84 -3.58 8.05
C PRO A 61 9.97 -5.11 8.17
N GLU A 62 9.86 -5.80 7.05
CA GLU A 62 10.05 -7.24 6.95
C GLU A 62 11.42 -7.57 6.34
N LYS A 63 12.12 -8.52 6.95
CA LYS A 63 13.45 -8.93 6.49
C LYS A 63 13.32 -9.77 5.22
N VAL A 64 13.94 -9.30 4.13
CA VAL A 64 13.96 -9.99 2.83
C VAL A 64 15.40 -10.21 2.35
N SER A 65 15.53 -10.83 1.18
CA SER A 65 16.83 -11.09 0.57
C SER A 65 17.57 -9.79 0.22
N ASP A 66 18.84 -9.92 -0.17
CA ASP A 66 19.68 -8.78 -0.55
C ASP A 66 19.50 -8.36 -2.02
N ASP A 67 18.60 -9.01 -2.77
CA ASP A 67 18.21 -8.63 -4.13
C ASP A 67 17.04 -7.64 -4.09
N LEU A 68 17.37 -6.36 -3.95
CA LEU A 68 16.39 -5.29 -3.72
C LEU A 68 15.37 -5.20 -4.85
N GLU A 69 15.81 -5.32 -6.11
CA GLU A 69 14.95 -5.21 -7.28
C GLU A 69 13.99 -6.40 -7.35
N ALA A 70 14.50 -7.62 -7.23
CA ALA A 70 13.67 -8.82 -7.29
C ALA A 70 12.67 -8.89 -6.12
N GLU A 71 13.08 -8.51 -4.91
CA GLU A 71 12.17 -8.48 -3.76
C GLU A 71 11.09 -7.40 -3.90
N ALA A 72 11.43 -6.24 -4.46
CA ALA A 72 10.46 -5.18 -4.69
C ALA A 72 9.44 -5.58 -5.76
N ASP A 73 9.89 -6.19 -6.87
CA ASP A 73 9.00 -6.71 -7.93
C ASP A 73 8.10 -7.84 -7.42
N LYS A 74 8.69 -8.79 -6.68
CA LYS A 74 7.94 -9.90 -6.09
C LYS A 74 6.87 -9.41 -5.13
N ALA A 75 7.21 -8.45 -4.26
CA ALA A 75 6.27 -7.88 -3.31
C ALA A 75 5.16 -7.08 -4.01
N ALA A 76 5.50 -6.29 -5.04
CA ALA A 76 4.50 -5.56 -5.82
C ALA A 76 3.51 -6.51 -6.50
N ARG A 77 4.00 -7.59 -7.12
CA ARG A 77 3.15 -8.64 -7.72
C ARG A 77 2.29 -9.37 -6.69
N THR A 78 2.87 -9.69 -5.52
CA THR A 78 2.11 -10.34 -4.44
C THR A 78 0.95 -9.46 -3.98
N LEU A 79 1.20 -8.15 -3.78
CA LEU A 79 0.14 -7.20 -3.45
C LEU A 79 -0.88 -7.05 -4.57
N GLU A 80 -0.44 -7.08 -5.83
CA GLU A 80 -1.32 -7.05 -6.98
C GLU A 80 -2.29 -8.26 -6.99
N ASP A 81 -1.78 -9.46 -6.72
CA ASP A 81 -2.56 -10.69 -6.68
C ASP A 81 -3.48 -10.74 -5.44
N ASP A 82 -2.99 -10.31 -4.27
CA ASP A 82 -3.72 -10.35 -3.00
C ASP A 82 -4.85 -9.31 -2.91
N TYR A 83 -4.66 -8.15 -3.53
CA TYR A 83 -5.64 -7.07 -3.57
C TYR A 83 -6.37 -7.10 -4.90
N THR A 84 -7.28 -8.07 -5.05
CA THR A 84 -8.14 -8.17 -6.23
C THR A 84 -9.03 -6.93 -6.39
N PRO A 85 -9.59 -6.67 -7.58
CA PRO A 85 -10.53 -5.57 -7.80
C PRO A 85 -11.72 -5.60 -6.82
N GLU A 86 -12.14 -6.78 -6.39
CA GLU A 86 -13.24 -6.95 -5.43
C GLU A 86 -12.84 -6.52 -4.02
N ARG A 87 -11.62 -6.88 -3.57
CA ARG A 87 -11.07 -6.45 -2.28
C ARG A 87 -10.87 -4.94 -2.25
N LEU A 88 -10.33 -4.35 -3.32
CA LEU A 88 -10.19 -2.88 -3.43
C LEU A 88 -11.56 -2.19 -3.36
N LYS A 89 -12.60 -2.71 -4.01
CA LYS A 89 -13.96 -2.18 -3.88
C LYS A 89 -14.51 -2.29 -2.46
N ALA A 90 -14.23 -3.38 -1.75
CA ALA A 90 -14.62 -3.54 -0.36
C ALA A 90 -13.92 -2.49 0.53
N LEU A 91 -12.62 -2.29 0.35
CA LEU A 91 -11.85 -1.23 1.01
C LEU A 91 -12.44 0.15 0.73
N ILE A 92 -12.78 0.46 -0.53
CA ILE A 92 -13.42 1.74 -0.89
C ILE A 92 -14.76 1.93 -0.16
N LYS A 93 -15.58 0.88 -0.08
CA LYS A 93 -16.85 0.93 0.65
C LYS A 93 -16.64 1.13 2.16
N ALA A 94 -15.55 0.58 2.69
CA ALA A 94 -15.12 0.70 4.07
C ALA A 94 -14.22 1.92 4.33
N GLU A 95 -14.22 2.90 3.42
CA GLU A 95 -13.47 4.15 3.57
C GLU A 95 -11.94 3.95 3.70
N GLY A 96 -11.41 2.87 3.13
CA GLY A 96 -9.98 2.55 3.16
C GLY A 96 -9.53 1.76 4.38
N PHE A 97 -10.47 1.29 5.22
CA PHE A 97 -10.16 0.40 6.34
C PHE A 97 -10.49 -1.05 5.99
N GLU A 98 -9.61 -1.98 6.34
CA GLU A 98 -9.94 -3.40 6.30
C GLU A 98 -11.04 -3.67 7.32
N THR A 99 -12.27 -3.87 6.83
CA THR A 99 -13.34 -4.39 7.66
C THR A 99 -13.08 -5.87 7.81
N ASP A 100 -12.23 -6.23 8.76
CA ASP A 100 -12.19 -7.58 9.28
C ASP A 100 -13.57 -7.84 9.87
N ASN A 101 -14.46 -8.45 9.08
CA ASN A 101 -15.76 -8.88 9.56
C ASN A 101 -15.56 -10.15 10.40
N ALA A 102 -14.86 -9.98 11.52
CA ALA A 102 -14.80 -10.92 12.63
C ALA A 102 -15.62 -10.32 13.79
N ALA A 103 -16.95 -10.34 13.62
CA ALA A 103 -17.93 -10.52 14.69
C ALA A 103 -19.31 -10.83 14.09
#